data_AF-A0A971LMU7-F1
#
_entry.id   AF-A0A971LMU7-F1
#
_cell.length_a   1.000
_cell.length_b   1.000
_cell.length_c   1.000
_cell.angle_alpha   90.00
_cell.angle_beta   90.00
_cell.angle_gamma   90.00
#
_symmetry.space_group_name_H-M   'P 1'
#
loop_
_entity.id
_entity.type
_entity.pdbx_description
1 polymer ?
#
loop_
_entity_poly.entity_id
_entity_poly.type
_entity_poly.pdbx_seq_one_letter_code
_entity_poly.pdbx_strand_id
1 'polypeptide(L)'
;MRRMLFFVLMAVSMMAFCTAMFAQVTLEIDPPVSYPGYDEIVTLSVYISGISADQPMRGFDMQVNFDPTYLSCDAEDFIEGSFLEDAAAEHGLRTQFYVRESSGAWIVSCAILSVPPGTPTQPFGADGDGVLFSLNLKTLNKPSCYTAIPVTLSNIRMRDELNHDIYLDSHLDAEIYIHPTLVIPLYEGWNLISSWVIPPDMALEEVFKDLREDGYLIKVQDENGDAYVKTLGNIWQNDVGPYEMEEGYYVMVNQDCELIIEGKCVLLPMTVQLYEGWNMIPYPYSISQPALDVLQDLIDEGAFLKVQDENGLYIVKNLLGEFDDLIGGFEEGEGYYLLVSEDTSITFPGPNRKKAYIRSLEHNKQK
;
A
#
# COMPACT_ATOMS: atom_id res chain seq x y z
N MET A 1 56.89 31.57 53.52
CA MET A 1 57.70 30.81 52.54
C MET A 1 57.10 29.42 52.37
N ARG A 2 56.82 29.04 51.11
CA ARG A 2 56.72 27.69 50.52
C ARG A 2 55.94 26.56 51.25
N ARG A 3 54.80 26.22 50.62
CA ARG A 3 54.26 24.89 50.27
C ARG A 3 54.88 23.65 50.96
N MET A 4 54.01 22.80 51.52
CA MET A 4 54.12 21.35 51.27
C MET A 4 52.74 20.68 51.28
N LEU A 5 52.55 19.88 50.23
CA LEU A 5 51.37 19.13 49.81
C LEU A 5 51.32 17.82 50.61
N PHE A 6 50.16 17.42 51.13
CA PHE A 6 49.91 16.04 51.55
C PHE A 6 48.63 15.53 50.88
N PHE A 7 48.80 14.55 50.00
CA PHE A 7 47.76 13.74 49.38
C PHE A 7 47.12 12.83 50.43
N VAL A 8 45.80 12.81 50.52
CA VAL A 8 45.04 11.75 51.21
C VAL A 8 44.27 10.98 50.13
N LEU A 9 44.60 9.69 50.01
CA LEU A 9 43.95 8.70 49.17
C LEU A 9 42.51 8.47 49.70
N MET A 10 41.50 8.74 48.89
CA MET A 10 40.11 8.40 49.21
C MET A 10 39.72 7.19 48.35
N ALA A 11 39.64 6.01 48.96
CA ALA A 11 39.16 4.81 48.31
C ALA A 11 37.65 4.92 48.08
N VAL A 12 37.23 5.05 46.83
CA VAL A 12 35.82 4.92 46.43
C VAL A 12 35.62 3.47 46.01
N SER A 13 34.87 2.73 46.84
CA SER A 13 34.36 1.40 46.52
C SER A 13 33.40 1.52 45.33
N MET A 14 33.87 1.11 44.15
CA MET A 14 33.07 1.00 42.94
C MET A 14 32.18 -0.25 43.07
N MET A 15 30.96 -0.07 43.58
CA MET A 15 29.88 -1.05 43.40
C MET A 15 29.54 -1.06 41.91
N ALA A 16 30.09 -2.04 41.20
CA ALA A 16 29.62 -2.38 39.86
C ALA A 16 28.20 -2.94 39.99
N PHE A 17 27.19 -2.12 39.72
CA PHE A 17 25.88 -2.62 39.35
C PHE A 17 26.04 -3.28 37.98
N CYS A 18 26.32 -4.58 37.99
CA CYS A 18 26.11 -5.43 36.83
C CYS A 18 24.60 -5.56 36.66
N THR A 19 23.98 -4.66 35.90
CA THR A 19 22.66 -4.94 35.34
C THR A 19 22.86 -6.06 34.34
N ALA A 20 22.56 -7.29 34.74
CA ALA A 20 22.37 -8.37 33.78
C ALA A 20 21.26 -7.89 32.82
N MET A 21 21.64 -7.57 31.58
CA MET A 21 20.65 -7.50 30.51
C MET A 21 20.16 -8.92 30.34
N PHE A 22 18.96 -9.21 30.84
CA PHE A 22 18.28 -10.42 30.41
C PHE A 22 18.01 -10.28 28.91
N ALA A 23 18.34 -11.31 28.13
CA ALA A 23 17.94 -11.36 26.73
C ALA A 23 16.40 -11.31 26.71
N GLN A 24 15.85 -10.34 25.99
CA GLN A 24 14.41 -10.22 25.81
C GLN A 24 13.99 -11.16 24.69
N VAL A 25 12.95 -11.96 24.93
CA VAL A 25 12.41 -12.85 23.91
C VAL A 25 11.46 -12.04 23.04
N THR A 26 11.77 -11.89 21.76
CA THR A 26 10.99 -11.07 20.83
C THR A 26 10.60 -11.83 19.58
N LEU A 27 9.48 -11.44 18.98
CA LEU A 27 9.06 -11.88 17.64
C LEU A 27 8.96 -10.68 16.71
N GLU A 28 9.37 -10.83 15.46
CA GLU A 28 9.16 -9.83 14.42
C GLU A 28 8.70 -10.50 13.13
N ILE A 29 7.80 -9.84 12.41
CA ILE A 29 7.48 -10.21 11.04
C ILE A 29 8.40 -9.41 10.11
N ASP A 30 9.25 -10.10 9.35
CA ASP A 30 10.20 -9.50 8.39
C ASP A 30 9.81 -9.83 6.93
N PRO A 31 9.80 -8.86 6.02
CA PRO A 31 9.98 -7.42 6.25
C PRO A 31 8.81 -6.80 7.05
N PRO A 32 9.07 -5.78 7.90
CA PRO A 32 8.03 -5.12 8.68
C PRO A 32 7.10 -4.26 7.84
N VAL A 33 7.52 -3.85 6.63
CA VAL A 33 6.70 -3.10 5.68
C VAL A 33 6.95 -3.60 4.26
N SER A 34 5.88 -3.82 3.49
CA SER A 34 5.95 -4.25 2.09
C SER A 34 5.04 -3.42 1.18
N TYR A 35 5.42 -3.30 -0.10
CA TYR A 35 4.73 -2.50 -1.11
C TYR A 35 4.42 -3.29 -2.41
N PRO A 36 3.71 -4.42 -2.34
CA PRO A 36 3.37 -5.21 -3.53
C PRO A 36 2.38 -4.51 -4.46
N GLY A 37 2.42 -4.87 -5.74
CA GLY A 37 1.37 -4.60 -6.72
C GLY A 37 0.19 -5.58 -6.59
N TYR A 38 -0.69 -5.57 -7.58
CA TYR A 38 -1.81 -6.53 -7.68
C TYR A 38 -1.34 -7.93 -8.07
N ASP A 39 -2.00 -8.96 -7.54
CA ASP A 39 -1.72 -10.38 -7.79
C ASP A 39 -0.29 -10.86 -7.44
N GLU A 40 0.53 -10.01 -6.80
CA GLU A 40 1.89 -10.31 -6.36
C GLU A 40 1.90 -11.12 -5.06
N ILE A 41 3.00 -11.86 -4.85
CA ILE A 41 3.22 -12.62 -3.62
C ILE A 41 4.21 -11.86 -2.73
N VAL A 42 3.81 -11.60 -1.50
CA VAL A 42 4.68 -11.12 -0.42
C VAL A 42 5.04 -12.28 0.48
N THR A 43 6.33 -12.56 0.62
CA THR A 43 6.84 -13.51 1.60
C THR A 43 7.19 -12.78 2.90
N LEU A 44 6.56 -13.18 4.00
CA LEU A 44 6.85 -12.68 5.34
C LEU A 44 7.44 -13.80 6.19
N SER A 45 8.43 -13.51 7.02
CA SER A 45 9.05 -14.46 7.93
C SER A 45 8.81 -14.06 9.38
N VAL A 46 8.34 -14.99 10.19
CA VAL A 46 8.20 -14.80 11.64
C VAL A 46 9.54 -15.18 12.28
N TYR A 47 10.30 -14.17 12.66
CA TYR A 47 11.62 -14.30 13.26
C TYR A 47 11.52 -14.21 14.78
N ILE A 48 12.19 -15.12 15.48
CA ILE A 48 12.33 -15.11 16.93
C ILE A 48 13.73 -14.71 17.33
N SER A 49 13.85 -14.00 18.46
CA SER A 49 15.15 -13.67 19.04
C SER A 49 15.14 -13.85 20.56
N GLY A 50 16.32 -14.09 21.12
CA GLY A 50 16.55 -14.06 22.56
C GLY A 50 16.18 -15.36 23.30
N ILE A 51 16.02 -16.49 22.60
CA ILE A 51 15.80 -17.77 23.29
C ILE A 51 17.08 -18.19 24.01
N SER A 52 16.98 -18.42 25.32
CA SER A 52 18.13 -18.80 26.15
C SER A 52 18.43 -20.30 26.04
N ALA A 53 19.71 -20.66 26.01
CA ALA A 53 20.17 -22.05 26.10
C ALA A 53 19.76 -22.75 27.42
N ASP A 54 19.44 -21.99 28.48
CA ASP A 54 18.93 -22.54 29.75
C ASP A 54 17.43 -22.93 29.68
N GLN A 55 16.70 -22.37 28.71
CA GLN A 55 15.29 -22.67 28.46
C GLN A 55 15.03 -22.74 26.94
N PRO A 56 15.58 -23.76 26.26
CA PRO A 56 15.47 -23.88 24.82
C PRO A 56 14.03 -24.22 24.43
N MET A 57 13.63 -23.71 23.26
CA MET A 57 12.29 -23.83 22.73
C MET A 57 12.10 -25.16 22.01
N ARG A 58 10.95 -25.82 22.24
CA ARG A 58 10.59 -27.09 21.59
C ARG A 58 9.32 -27.04 20.76
N GLY A 59 8.53 -25.99 20.92
CA GLY A 59 7.38 -25.80 20.06
C GLY A 59 6.69 -24.47 20.27
N PHE A 60 5.85 -24.12 19.31
CA PHE A 60 4.94 -22.99 19.37
C PHE A 60 3.57 -23.34 18.83
N ASP A 61 2.62 -22.51 19.21
CA ASP A 61 1.29 -22.39 18.65
C ASP A 61 0.96 -20.90 18.62
N MET A 62 0.61 -20.36 17.45
CA MET A 62 0.24 -18.95 17.32
C MET A 62 -0.77 -18.75 16.20
N GLN A 63 -1.41 -17.59 16.21
CA GLN A 63 -2.39 -17.19 15.21
C GLN A 63 -1.84 -16.03 14.38
N VAL A 64 -1.93 -16.15 13.06
CA VAL A 64 -1.66 -15.09 12.09
C VAL A 64 -2.98 -14.52 11.59
N ASN A 65 -3.09 -13.20 11.59
CA ASN A 65 -4.30 -12.47 11.18
C ASN A 65 -3.97 -11.47 10.08
N PHE A 66 -4.86 -11.35 9.11
CA PHE A 66 -4.84 -10.33 8.06
C PHE A 66 -6.25 -10.14 7.50
N ASP A 67 -6.48 -9.09 6.72
CA ASP A 67 -7.79 -8.83 6.09
C ASP A 67 -7.93 -9.62 4.77
N PRO A 68 -8.83 -10.63 4.70
CA PRO A 68 -9.02 -11.45 3.50
C PRO A 68 -9.66 -10.67 2.34
N THR A 69 -10.07 -9.42 2.57
CA THR A 69 -10.52 -8.51 1.52
C THR A 69 -9.37 -8.12 0.58
N TYR A 70 -8.13 -8.12 1.07
CA TYR A 70 -6.95 -7.64 0.36
C TYR A 70 -5.89 -8.72 0.14
N LEU A 71 -5.83 -9.74 0.99
CA LEU A 71 -4.78 -10.75 1.00
C LEU A 71 -5.39 -12.15 1.02
N SER A 72 -4.77 -13.10 0.33
CA SER A 72 -5.15 -14.51 0.42
C SER A 72 -3.93 -15.42 0.53
N CYS A 73 -4.11 -16.56 1.16
CA CYS A 73 -3.17 -17.67 1.17
C CYS A 73 -3.93 -18.98 1.43
N ASP A 74 -3.26 -20.09 1.16
CA ASP A 74 -3.67 -21.44 1.51
C ASP A 74 -2.73 -22.02 2.59
N ALA A 75 -3.05 -23.21 3.12
CA ALA A 75 -2.24 -23.83 4.17
C ALA A 75 -0.80 -24.13 3.71
N GLU A 76 -0.63 -24.44 2.43
CA GLU A 76 0.63 -24.75 1.78
C GLU A 76 1.53 -23.52 1.60
N ASP A 77 0.98 -22.30 1.70
CA ASP A 77 1.76 -21.06 1.63
C ASP A 77 2.54 -20.77 2.91
N PHE A 78 2.24 -21.49 3.98
CA PHE A 78 3.02 -21.48 5.22
C PHE A 78 4.13 -22.52 5.13
N ILE A 79 5.36 -22.06 5.32
CA ILE A 79 6.58 -22.83 5.15
C ILE A 79 7.29 -22.91 6.50
N GLU A 80 7.57 -24.12 6.96
CA GLU A 80 8.33 -24.32 8.19
C GLU A 80 9.70 -23.62 8.11
N GLY A 81 10.06 -22.92 9.18
CA GLY A 81 11.35 -22.26 9.32
C GLY A 81 12.38 -23.17 9.96
N SER A 82 13.66 -22.86 9.73
CA SER A 82 14.75 -23.75 10.13
C SER A 82 15.01 -23.79 11.63
N PHE A 83 14.47 -22.85 12.44
CA PHE A 83 14.84 -22.70 13.85
C PHE A 83 14.60 -23.97 14.68
N LEU A 84 13.42 -24.58 14.58
CA LEU A 84 13.14 -25.86 15.26
C LEU A 84 13.62 -27.07 14.46
N GLU A 85 13.62 -26.98 13.12
CA GLU A 85 14.03 -28.07 12.24
C GLU A 85 15.51 -28.41 12.43
N ASP A 86 16.39 -27.41 12.42
CA ASP A 86 17.83 -27.59 12.58
C ASP A 86 18.17 -28.18 13.96
N ALA A 87 17.58 -27.63 15.02
CA ALA A 87 17.74 -28.14 16.38
C ALA A 87 17.25 -29.60 16.53
N ALA A 88 16.19 -29.98 15.81
CA ALA A 88 15.74 -31.38 15.77
C ALA A 88 16.72 -32.26 14.99
N ALA A 89 17.18 -31.78 13.83
CA ALA A 89 18.04 -32.52 12.91
C ALA A 89 19.42 -32.83 13.51
N GLU A 90 19.98 -31.95 14.34
CA GLU A 90 21.23 -32.19 15.08
C GLU A 90 21.19 -33.46 15.93
N HIS A 91 20.00 -33.87 16.36
CA HIS A 91 19.76 -35.07 17.16
C HIS A 91 19.08 -36.20 16.39
N GLY A 92 18.98 -36.10 15.06
CA GLY A 92 18.30 -37.07 14.21
C GLY A 92 16.79 -37.16 14.45
N LEU A 93 16.21 -36.11 15.03
CA LEU A 93 14.76 -35.98 15.23
C LEU A 93 14.12 -35.24 14.05
N ARG A 94 12.82 -35.04 14.15
CA ARG A 94 12.01 -34.29 13.17
C ARG A 94 11.07 -33.38 13.91
N THR A 95 10.59 -32.37 13.23
CA THR A 95 9.49 -31.51 13.66
C THR A 95 8.16 -32.01 13.09
N GLN A 96 7.07 -31.47 13.64
CA GLN A 96 5.75 -31.53 13.06
C GLN A 96 5.21 -30.12 12.92
N PHE A 97 5.20 -29.62 11.69
CA PHE A 97 4.59 -28.36 11.30
C PHE A 97 3.14 -28.57 10.87
N TYR A 98 2.22 -27.78 11.42
CA TYR A 98 0.79 -27.89 11.15
C TYR A 98 0.15 -26.52 11.05
N VAL A 99 -0.67 -26.36 10.02
CA VAL A 99 -1.35 -25.10 9.69
C VAL A 99 -2.83 -25.39 9.45
N ARG A 100 -3.70 -24.53 9.97
CA ARG A 100 -5.13 -24.58 9.67
C ARG A 100 -5.79 -23.21 9.72
N GLU A 101 -6.75 -22.99 8.85
CA GLU A 101 -7.70 -21.89 8.98
C GLU A 101 -8.72 -22.19 10.10
N SER A 102 -9.07 -21.16 10.87
CA SER A 102 -10.10 -21.24 11.90
C SER A 102 -10.71 -19.86 12.19
N SER A 103 -11.93 -19.64 11.71
CA SER A 103 -12.76 -18.45 12.01
C SER A 103 -12.17 -17.12 11.54
N GLY A 104 -11.58 -17.09 10.35
CA GLY A 104 -10.99 -15.88 9.75
C GLY A 104 -9.55 -15.63 10.14
N ALA A 105 -8.85 -16.66 10.64
CA ALA A 105 -7.45 -16.57 11.01
C ALA A 105 -6.71 -17.90 10.83
N TRP A 106 -5.39 -17.83 10.73
CA TRP A 106 -4.53 -18.99 10.50
C TRP A 106 -3.82 -19.38 11.79
N ILE A 107 -4.02 -20.63 12.22
CA ILE A 107 -3.30 -21.20 13.35
C ILE A 107 -2.09 -21.95 12.80
N VAL A 108 -0.91 -21.56 13.27
CA VAL A 108 0.38 -22.16 12.90
C VAL A 108 1.00 -22.76 14.15
N SER A 109 1.30 -24.05 14.10
CA SER A 109 1.90 -24.79 15.20
C SER A 109 3.09 -25.59 14.70
N CYS A 110 4.18 -25.60 15.47
CA CYS A 110 5.31 -26.48 15.23
C CYS A 110 5.83 -27.07 16.54
N ALA A 111 6.27 -28.32 16.52
CA ALA A 111 6.95 -28.92 17.65
C ALA A 111 7.99 -29.95 17.23
N ILE A 112 9.11 -30.01 17.97
CA ILE A 112 10.10 -31.08 17.83
C ILE A 112 9.50 -32.39 18.37
N LEU A 113 9.50 -33.44 17.55
CA LEU A 113 8.97 -34.75 17.91
C LEU A 113 9.99 -35.58 18.70
N SER A 114 9.51 -36.22 19.77
CA SER A 114 10.31 -37.07 20.67
C SER A 114 11.38 -36.31 21.47
N VAL A 115 12.13 -37.03 22.32
CA VAL A 115 13.27 -36.52 23.08
C VAL A 115 14.48 -37.38 22.72
N PRO A 116 15.68 -36.80 22.51
CA PRO A 116 16.84 -37.60 22.17
C PRO A 116 17.17 -38.61 23.28
N PRO A 117 17.62 -39.84 22.95
CA PRO A 117 18.00 -40.81 23.97
C PRO A 117 19.21 -40.34 24.78
N GLY A 118 19.13 -40.37 26.12
CA GLY A 118 20.28 -40.08 26.98
C GLY A 118 20.50 -38.59 27.31
N THR A 119 19.47 -37.76 27.22
CA THR A 119 19.46 -36.31 27.54
C THR A 119 19.23 -35.87 29.00
N PRO A 120 19.19 -36.69 30.06
CA PRO A 120 18.66 -36.24 31.35
C PRO A 120 19.54 -35.22 32.11
N THR A 121 20.62 -34.69 31.52
CA THR A 121 21.55 -33.77 32.17
C THR A 121 21.55 -32.34 31.62
N GLN A 122 20.98 -32.07 30.44
CA GLN A 122 20.92 -30.72 29.86
C GLN A 122 19.59 -30.49 29.10
N PRO A 123 19.03 -29.28 29.15
CA PRO A 123 17.85 -28.93 28.36
C PRO A 123 18.07 -29.12 26.87
N PHE A 124 17.03 -29.56 26.17
CA PHE A 124 17.05 -29.81 24.73
C PHE A 124 15.97 -28.98 24.00
N GLY A 125 16.35 -28.37 22.89
CA GLY A 125 15.48 -27.59 22.01
C GLY A 125 16.32 -26.60 21.19
N ALA A 126 15.66 -25.67 20.50
CA ALA A 126 16.34 -24.57 19.82
C ALA A 126 16.63 -23.41 20.78
N ASP A 127 17.80 -22.80 20.68
CA ASP A 127 18.18 -21.58 21.38
C ASP A 127 18.77 -20.54 20.41
N GLY A 128 18.92 -19.30 20.88
CA GLY A 128 19.33 -18.17 20.06
C GLY A 128 18.17 -17.57 19.27
N ASP A 129 18.44 -17.25 18.01
CA ASP A 129 17.56 -16.50 17.12
C ASP A 129 17.34 -17.30 15.82
N GLY A 130 16.21 -17.09 15.15
CA GLY A 130 15.96 -17.74 13.87
C GLY A 130 14.53 -17.58 13.35
N VAL A 131 14.28 -18.14 12.16
CA VAL A 131 12.96 -18.11 11.54
C VAL A 131 12.12 -19.29 12.06
N LEU A 132 10.96 -19.00 12.64
CA LEU A 132 10.00 -20.02 13.05
C LEU A 132 9.24 -20.60 11.86
N PHE A 133 8.77 -19.73 10.98
CA PHE A 133 8.12 -20.06 9.73
C PHE A 133 8.07 -18.83 8.82
N SER A 134 7.89 -19.06 7.53
CA SER A 134 7.55 -18.04 6.55
C SER A 134 6.14 -18.27 6.02
N LEU A 135 5.52 -17.23 5.49
CA LEU A 135 4.19 -17.29 4.90
C LEU A 135 4.14 -16.42 3.64
N ASN A 136 3.57 -16.97 2.57
CA ASN A 136 3.36 -16.27 1.32
C ASN A 136 1.92 -15.73 1.27
N LEU A 137 1.77 -14.40 1.18
CA LEU A 137 0.46 -13.77 0.98
C LEU A 137 0.36 -13.28 -0.45
N LYS A 138 -0.69 -13.69 -1.15
CA LYS A 138 -1.04 -13.14 -2.45
C LYS A 138 -1.90 -11.88 -2.25
N THR A 139 -1.54 -10.78 -2.90
CA THR A 139 -2.38 -9.58 -2.96
C THR A 139 -3.56 -9.77 -3.89
N LEU A 140 -4.70 -9.22 -3.51
CA LEU A 140 -5.90 -9.16 -4.34
C LEU A 140 -5.99 -7.80 -5.05
N ASN A 141 -6.84 -7.73 -6.08
CA ASN A 141 -6.97 -6.54 -6.95
C ASN A 141 -7.82 -5.45 -6.29
N LYS A 142 -7.36 -5.02 -5.11
CA LYS A 142 -7.92 -3.93 -4.33
C LYS A 142 -6.78 -3.08 -3.79
N PRO A 143 -6.71 -1.80 -4.14
CA PRO A 143 -5.69 -0.94 -3.57
C PRO A 143 -6.00 -0.73 -2.09
N SER A 144 -4.98 -0.79 -1.24
CA SER A 144 -5.15 -0.46 0.18
C SER A 144 -5.06 1.06 0.42
N CYS A 145 -4.55 1.81 -0.58
CA CYS A 145 -4.27 3.24 -0.53
C CYS A 145 -3.73 3.65 0.86
N TYR A 146 -4.18 4.78 1.41
CA TYR A 146 -3.73 5.38 2.69
C TYR A 146 -3.89 4.54 3.96
N THR A 147 -4.29 3.28 3.83
CA THR A 147 -4.50 2.37 4.94
C THR A 147 -3.57 1.17 4.78
N ALA A 148 -2.68 0.98 5.75
CA ALA A 148 -1.90 -0.24 5.84
C ALA A 148 -2.83 -1.44 6.06
N ILE A 149 -2.51 -2.58 5.44
CA ILE A 149 -3.12 -3.86 5.75
C ILE A 149 -2.22 -4.54 6.78
N PRO A 150 -2.61 -4.58 8.06
CA PRO A 150 -1.78 -5.18 9.09
C PRO A 150 -1.81 -6.70 8.96
N VAL A 151 -0.62 -7.31 9.11
CA VAL A 151 -0.45 -8.74 9.33
C VAL A 151 0.04 -8.91 10.77
N THR A 152 -0.78 -9.51 11.62
CA THR A 152 -0.54 -9.50 13.07
C THR A 152 -0.46 -10.89 13.67
N LEU A 153 0.32 -11.01 14.75
CA LEU A 153 0.41 -12.23 15.56
C LEU A 153 -0.49 -12.12 16.80
N SER A 154 -1.23 -13.19 17.10
CA SER A 154 -2.03 -13.28 18.32
C SER A 154 -2.02 -14.68 18.91
N ASN A 155 -2.54 -14.84 20.14
CA ASN A 155 -2.63 -16.14 20.82
C ASN A 155 -1.29 -16.93 20.86
N ILE A 156 -0.18 -16.21 20.96
CA ILE A 156 1.17 -16.77 20.89
C ILE A 156 1.45 -17.60 22.15
N ARG A 157 1.86 -18.86 21.94
CA ARG A 157 2.31 -19.79 22.97
C ARG A 157 3.61 -20.43 22.51
N MET A 158 4.61 -20.39 23.37
CA MET A 158 5.91 -21.00 23.14
C MET A 158 6.23 -21.89 24.33
N ARG A 159 6.81 -23.06 24.08
CA ARG A 159 7.01 -24.10 25.10
C ARG A 159 8.43 -24.62 25.09
N ASP A 160 8.96 -24.85 26.28
CA ASP A 160 10.22 -25.57 26.48
C ASP A 160 10.04 -27.10 26.50
N GLU A 161 11.11 -27.83 26.79
CA GLU A 161 11.08 -29.29 26.84
C GLU A 161 10.20 -29.91 27.92
N LEU A 162 9.99 -29.18 29.03
CA LEU A 162 9.16 -29.60 30.15
C LEU A 162 7.73 -29.10 29.98
N ASN A 163 7.41 -28.49 28.83
CA ASN A 163 6.13 -27.89 28.52
C ASN A 163 5.78 -26.70 29.44
N HIS A 164 6.79 -26.01 29.98
CA HIS A 164 6.58 -24.70 30.59
C HIS A 164 6.47 -23.63 29.52
N ASP A 165 5.77 -22.54 29.83
CA ASP A 165 5.67 -21.38 28.95
C ASP A 165 7.02 -20.66 28.85
N ILE A 166 7.41 -20.30 27.62
CA ILE A 166 8.42 -19.30 27.33
C ILE A 166 7.67 -17.99 27.10
N TYR A 167 7.97 -16.98 27.91
CA TYR A 167 7.27 -15.70 27.85
C TYR A 167 7.88 -14.79 26.78
N LEU A 168 7.01 -14.19 25.98
CA LEU A 168 7.34 -13.18 24.99
C LEU A 168 7.36 -11.80 25.65
N ASP A 169 8.44 -11.04 25.48
CA ASP A 169 8.53 -9.66 25.96
C ASP A 169 7.80 -8.69 25.03
N SER A 170 7.97 -8.85 23.71
CA SER A 170 7.31 -8.03 22.69
C SER A 170 7.23 -8.73 21.34
N HIS A 171 6.30 -8.27 20.50
CA HIS A 171 6.31 -8.60 19.08
C HIS A 171 6.14 -7.35 18.21
N LEU A 172 6.63 -7.43 16.97
CA LEU A 172 6.42 -6.45 15.92
C LEU A 172 5.65 -7.09 14.76
N ASP A 173 4.50 -6.51 14.43
CA ASP A 173 3.66 -6.89 13.30
C ASP A 173 4.20 -6.32 11.97
N ALA A 174 3.65 -6.76 10.84
CA ALA A 174 3.98 -6.23 9.52
C ALA A 174 2.84 -5.41 8.91
N GLU A 175 3.18 -4.47 8.04
CA GLU A 175 2.24 -3.64 7.29
C GLU A 175 2.43 -3.85 5.78
N ILE A 176 1.33 -4.16 5.08
CA ILE A 176 1.32 -4.27 3.62
C ILE A 176 0.58 -3.08 3.01
N TYR A 177 1.20 -2.42 2.05
CA TYR A 177 0.60 -1.37 1.23
C TYR A 177 0.50 -1.86 -0.22
N ILE A 178 -0.71 -2.18 -0.68
CA ILE A 178 -0.91 -2.62 -2.06
C ILE A 178 -0.89 -1.38 -2.96
N HIS A 179 0.16 -1.25 -3.78
CA HIS A 179 0.27 -0.20 -4.78
C HIS A 179 -0.77 -0.41 -5.88
N PRO A 180 -1.57 0.62 -6.22
CA PRO A 180 -2.47 0.52 -7.36
C PRO A 180 -1.70 0.45 -8.69
N THR A 181 -2.30 -0.29 -9.62
CA THR A 181 -2.05 -0.20 -11.06
C THR A 181 -3.29 0.36 -11.73
N LEU A 182 -3.15 1.45 -12.47
CA LEU A 182 -4.17 2.00 -13.36
C LEU A 182 -3.85 1.57 -14.79
N VAL A 183 -4.80 0.92 -15.45
CA VAL A 183 -4.72 0.55 -16.86
C VAL A 183 -5.73 1.40 -17.60
N ILE A 184 -5.26 2.26 -18.51
CA ILE A 184 -6.08 3.14 -19.32
C ILE A 184 -6.08 2.60 -20.76
N PRO A 185 -7.21 2.05 -21.24
CA PRO A 185 -7.34 1.70 -22.65
C PRO A 185 -7.25 2.96 -23.51
N LEU A 186 -6.38 2.95 -24.52
CA LEU A 186 -6.25 4.03 -25.49
C LEU A 186 -6.67 3.51 -26.85
N TYR A 187 -7.59 4.20 -27.51
CA TYR A 187 -8.04 3.89 -28.85
C TYR A 187 -7.27 4.72 -29.90
N GLU A 188 -7.14 4.20 -31.12
CA GLU A 188 -6.51 4.92 -32.22
C GLU A 188 -7.08 6.34 -32.36
N GLY A 189 -6.19 7.34 -32.35
CA GLY A 189 -6.57 8.75 -32.36
C GLY A 189 -6.36 9.42 -30.99
N TRP A 190 -7.19 10.43 -30.70
CA TRP A 190 -7.12 11.22 -29.47
C TRP A 190 -7.90 10.55 -28.34
N ASN A 191 -7.30 10.52 -27.16
CA ASN A 191 -7.88 10.06 -25.90
C ASN A 191 -7.68 11.16 -24.87
N LEU A 192 -8.68 11.45 -24.04
CA LEU A 192 -8.55 12.42 -22.95
C LEU A 192 -8.41 11.66 -21.64
N ILE A 193 -7.22 11.66 -21.07
CA ILE A 193 -6.92 10.82 -19.91
C ILE A 193 -6.62 11.65 -18.67
N SER A 194 -6.72 10.99 -17.52
CA SER A 194 -6.11 11.46 -16.27
C SER A 194 -5.72 10.28 -15.41
N SER A 195 -5.09 10.53 -14.26
CA SER A 195 -4.67 9.45 -13.36
C SER A 195 -5.10 9.72 -11.93
N TRP A 196 -5.54 8.66 -11.26
CA TRP A 196 -5.68 8.62 -9.80
C TRP A 196 -4.50 7.91 -9.12
N VAL A 197 -3.53 7.44 -9.92
CA VAL A 197 -2.28 6.80 -9.48
C VAL A 197 -1.11 7.72 -9.77
N ILE A 198 -0.39 8.10 -8.71
CA ILE A 198 0.84 8.88 -8.77
C ILE A 198 1.99 7.95 -9.20
N PRO A 199 2.57 8.14 -10.40
CA PRO A 199 3.72 7.35 -10.83
C PRO A 199 4.95 7.62 -9.94
N PRO A 200 5.89 6.66 -9.82
CA PRO A 200 7.10 6.83 -9.02
C PRO A 200 8.03 7.93 -9.57
N ASP A 201 7.98 8.16 -10.89
CA ASP A 201 8.65 9.27 -11.57
C ASP A 201 7.60 10.10 -12.30
N MET A 202 7.51 11.38 -11.94
CA MET A 202 6.57 12.33 -12.53
C MET A 202 7.08 12.92 -13.85
N ALA A 203 8.29 12.56 -14.32
CA ALA A 203 8.74 12.95 -15.65
C ALA A 203 7.77 12.39 -16.70
N LEU A 204 7.20 13.27 -17.54
CA LEU A 204 6.23 12.88 -18.56
C LEU A 204 6.80 11.82 -19.52
N GLU A 205 8.10 11.90 -19.79
CA GLU A 205 8.82 10.93 -20.61
C GLU A 205 8.86 9.53 -20.01
N GLU A 206 8.88 9.41 -18.68
CA GLU A 206 8.86 8.14 -17.96
C GLU A 206 7.42 7.61 -17.86
N VAL A 207 6.42 8.47 -17.62
CA VAL A 207 4.99 8.06 -17.62
C VAL A 207 4.58 7.45 -18.96
N PHE A 208 4.99 8.07 -20.07
CA PHE A 208 4.64 7.61 -21.41
C PHE A 208 5.74 6.79 -22.11
N LYS A 209 6.71 6.28 -21.34
CA LYS A 209 7.89 5.59 -21.85
C LYS A 209 7.54 4.38 -22.70
N ASP A 210 6.67 3.51 -22.19
CA ASP A 210 6.35 2.24 -22.85
C ASP A 210 5.64 2.50 -24.18
N LEU A 211 4.63 3.39 -24.20
CA LEU A 211 3.97 3.80 -25.44
C LEU A 211 4.95 4.42 -26.46
N ARG A 212 5.96 5.16 -25.98
CA ARG A 212 6.99 5.76 -26.83
C ARG A 212 7.94 4.71 -27.41
N GLU A 213 8.39 3.77 -26.59
CA GLU A 213 9.38 2.74 -26.97
C GLU A 213 8.76 1.67 -27.86
N ASP A 214 7.49 1.34 -27.64
CA ASP A 214 6.70 0.44 -28.49
C ASP A 214 6.23 1.12 -29.79
N GLY A 215 6.32 2.45 -29.85
CA GLY A 215 6.02 3.23 -31.05
C GLY A 215 4.53 3.53 -31.26
N TYR A 216 3.71 3.42 -30.21
CA TYR A 216 2.29 3.77 -30.23
C TYR A 216 2.05 5.26 -30.09
N LEU A 217 2.85 5.95 -29.27
CA LEU A 217 2.67 7.36 -28.95
C LEU A 217 2.95 8.27 -30.16
N ILE A 218 1.98 9.13 -30.49
CA ILE A 218 2.14 10.21 -31.46
C ILE A 218 2.43 11.53 -30.74
N LYS A 219 1.59 11.90 -29.76
CA LYS A 219 1.63 13.20 -29.09
C LYS A 219 0.93 13.15 -27.73
N VAL A 220 1.45 13.87 -26.74
CA VAL A 220 0.71 14.27 -25.52
C VAL A 220 0.56 15.79 -25.53
N GLN A 221 -0.58 16.31 -25.06
CA GLN A 221 -0.86 17.74 -25.00
C GLN A 221 -1.65 18.10 -23.74
N ASP A 222 -1.26 19.19 -23.09
CA ASP A 222 -1.94 19.76 -21.93
C ASP A 222 -3.04 20.76 -22.34
N GLU A 223 -3.64 21.42 -21.36
CA GLU A 223 -4.69 22.42 -21.58
C GLU A 223 -4.20 23.74 -22.18
N ASN A 224 -2.93 24.09 -21.98
CA ASN A 224 -2.30 25.28 -22.56
C ASN A 224 -1.93 25.08 -24.04
N GLY A 225 -1.97 23.84 -24.51
CA GLY A 225 -1.61 23.44 -25.85
C GLY A 225 -0.12 23.13 -26.01
N ASP A 226 0.65 23.13 -24.93
CA ASP A 226 2.01 22.64 -24.90
C ASP A 226 2.01 21.13 -25.18
N ALA A 227 3.10 20.63 -25.76
CA ALA A 227 3.09 19.30 -26.34
C ALA A 227 4.37 18.50 -26.08
N TYR A 228 4.19 17.21 -25.83
CA TYR A 228 5.22 16.20 -25.93
C TYR A 228 5.08 15.46 -27.25
N VAL A 229 5.98 15.73 -28.19
CA VAL A 229 5.86 15.26 -29.59
C VAL A 229 7.22 15.15 -30.27
N LYS A 230 7.30 14.35 -31.33
CA LYS A 230 8.47 14.31 -32.22
C LYS A 230 8.59 15.57 -33.06
N THR A 231 9.78 16.16 -33.03
CA THR A 231 10.18 17.24 -33.94
C THR A 231 10.54 16.70 -35.34
N LEU A 232 10.79 17.60 -36.30
CA LEU A 232 11.20 17.27 -37.68
C LEU A 232 12.47 16.39 -37.76
N GLY A 233 13.26 16.31 -36.68
CA GLY A 233 14.44 15.44 -36.56
C GLY A 233 14.14 14.04 -35.98
N ASN A 234 12.87 13.68 -35.76
CA ASN A 234 12.45 12.47 -35.05
C ASN A 234 13.00 12.38 -33.61
N ILE A 235 13.23 13.55 -32.99
CA ILE A 235 13.63 13.71 -31.59
C ILE A 235 12.39 14.15 -30.81
N TRP A 236 12.11 13.46 -29.71
CA TRP A 236 11.05 13.84 -28.79
C TRP A 236 11.41 15.16 -28.09
N GLN A 237 10.47 16.09 -28.07
CA GLN A 237 10.56 17.35 -27.35
C GLN A 237 9.38 17.41 -26.40
N ASN A 238 9.65 17.74 -25.13
CA ASN A 238 8.66 17.91 -24.09
C ASN A 238 8.58 19.40 -23.73
N ASP A 239 7.50 20.04 -24.18
CA ASP A 239 7.18 21.43 -23.80
C ASP A 239 6.09 21.48 -22.71
N VAL A 240 5.44 20.34 -22.38
CA VAL A 240 4.43 20.23 -21.31
C VAL A 240 5.07 20.35 -19.92
N GLY A 241 6.21 19.67 -19.72
CA GLY A 241 6.87 19.58 -18.41
C GLY A 241 6.62 18.24 -17.72
N PRO A 242 6.66 18.17 -16.38
CA PRO A 242 6.33 16.96 -15.64
C PRO A 242 4.82 16.66 -15.73
N TYR A 243 4.45 15.40 -15.49
CA TYR A 243 3.05 15.01 -15.30
C TYR A 243 2.50 15.66 -14.02
N GLU A 244 1.28 16.18 -14.07
CA GLU A 244 0.57 16.79 -12.94
C GLU A 244 -0.71 16.01 -12.64
N MET A 245 -1.01 15.80 -11.35
CA MET A 245 -2.17 15.01 -10.94
C MET A 245 -3.48 15.81 -11.03
N GLU A 246 -3.35 17.14 -11.05
CA GLU A 246 -4.41 18.12 -11.16
C GLU A 246 -4.84 18.40 -12.61
N GLU A 247 -4.21 17.76 -13.61
CA GLU A 247 -4.47 17.96 -15.04
C GLU A 247 -5.14 16.74 -15.72
N GLY A 248 -5.86 17.02 -16.80
CA GLY A 248 -6.14 16.04 -17.85
C GLY A 248 -5.16 16.20 -19.01
N TYR A 249 -4.88 15.11 -19.73
CA TYR A 249 -3.98 15.11 -20.90
C TYR A 249 -4.66 14.54 -22.11
N TYR A 250 -4.50 15.22 -23.24
CA TYR A 250 -4.78 14.61 -24.53
C TYR A 250 -3.63 13.75 -25.00
N VAL A 251 -3.91 12.47 -25.24
CA VAL A 251 -2.93 11.49 -25.71
C VAL A 251 -3.37 10.97 -27.07
N MET A 252 -2.53 11.19 -28.07
CA MET A 252 -2.71 10.68 -29.41
C MET A 252 -1.88 9.41 -29.63
N VAL A 253 -2.54 8.33 -30.03
CA VAL A 253 -1.90 7.05 -30.39
C VAL A 253 -2.24 6.62 -31.81
N ASN A 254 -1.37 5.83 -32.43
CA ASN A 254 -1.51 5.38 -33.82
C ASN A 254 -2.26 4.05 -33.99
N GLN A 255 -2.61 3.37 -32.90
CA GLN A 255 -3.43 2.16 -32.84
C GLN A 255 -3.92 1.95 -31.41
N ASP A 256 -4.89 1.05 -31.23
CA ASP A 256 -5.38 0.65 -29.91
C ASP A 256 -4.23 0.05 -29.07
N CYS A 257 -4.09 0.54 -27.84
CA CYS A 257 -3.08 0.10 -26.87
C CYS A 257 -3.54 0.42 -25.44
N GLU A 258 -2.66 0.22 -24.45
CA GLU A 258 -2.94 0.51 -23.05
C GLU A 258 -1.81 1.35 -22.46
N LEU A 259 -2.17 2.39 -21.70
CA LEU A 259 -1.24 3.07 -20.81
C LEU A 259 -1.34 2.44 -19.42
N ILE A 260 -0.22 1.99 -18.87
CA ILE A 260 -0.15 1.39 -17.54
C ILE A 260 0.58 2.36 -16.62
N ILE A 261 -0.08 2.78 -15.55
CA ILE A 261 0.48 3.66 -14.51
C ILE A 261 0.46 2.91 -13.18
N GLU A 262 1.65 2.63 -12.65
CA GLU A 262 1.82 2.00 -11.34
C GLU A 262 2.36 3.02 -10.34
N GLY A 263 1.95 2.90 -9.08
CA GLY A 263 2.53 3.73 -8.04
C GLY A 263 1.66 3.87 -6.81
N LYS A 264 1.48 5.11 -6.33
CA LYS A 264 0.73 5.40 -5.09
C LYS A 264 -0.62 6.00 -5.43
N CYS A 265 -1.63 5.83 -4.58
CA CYS A 265 -2.88 6.55 -4.77
C CYS A 265 -2.67 8.08 -4.70
N VAL A 266 -3.49 8.86 -5.41
CA VAL A 266 -3.50 10.32 -5.36
C VAL A 266 -4.12 10.85 -4.07
N LEU A 267 -3.48 11.84 -3.45
CA LEU A 267 -3.88 12.37 -2.14
C LEU A 267 -5.15 13.20 -2.24
N LEU A 268 -6.14 12.87 -1.39
CA LEU A 268 -7.42 13.57 -1.33
C LEU A 268 -7.64 14.22 0.05
N PRO A 269 -8.27 15.41 0.14
CA PRO A 269 -8.91 16.13 -0.96
C PRO A 269 -7.92 16.76 -1.93
N MET A 270 -8.28 16.82 -3.21
CA MET A 270 -7.53 17.49 -4.27
C MET A 270 -8.36 18.65 -4.81
N THR A 271 -7.75 19.82 -4.99
CA THR A 271 -8.44 21.02 -5.49
C THR A 271 -7.77 21.46 -6.78
N VAL A 272 -8.54 21.53 -7.86
CA VAL A 272 -8.08 21.96 -9.18
C VAL A 272 -8.59 23.40 -9.39
N GLN A 273 -7.68 24.31 -9.72
CA GLN A 273 -8.03 25.68 -10.08
C GLN A 273 -8.62 25.69 -11.48
N LEU A 274 -9.68 26.47 -11.69
CA LEU A 274 -10.36 26.59 -12.97
C LEU A 274 -10.37 28.05 -13.38
N TYR A 275 -10.07 28.31 -14.64
CA TYR A 275 -10.10 29.64 -15.23
C TYR A 275 -11.36 29.80 -16.09
N GLU A 276 -11.86 31.04 -16.22
CA GLU A 276 -12.98 31.35 -17.09
C GLU A 276 -12.76 30.76 -18.49
N GLY A 277 -13.71 29.95 -18.97
CA GLY A 277 -13.59 29.22 -20.21
C GLY A 277 -13.37 27.71 -20.01
N TRP A 278 -12.72 27.09 -21.00
CA TRP A 278 -12.49 25.65 -21.03
C TRP A 278 -11.24 25.28 -20.24
N ASN A 279 -11.35 24.26 -19.41
CA ASN A 279 -10.28 23.65 -18.61
C ASN A 279 -10.26 22.14 -18.88
N MET A 280 -9.11 21.49 -18.72
CA MET A 280 -9.02 20.03 -18.68
C MET A 280 -8.94 19.59 -17.21
N ILE A 281 -9.92 18.82 -16.75
CA ILE A 281 -9.93 18.34 -15.36
C ILE A 281 -9.64 16.84 -15.29
N PRO A 282 -8.97 16.38 -14.22
CA PRO A 282 -8.78 14.97 -13.94
C PRO A 282 -10.01 14.34 -13.28
N TYR A 283 -10.00 13.01 -13.21
CA TYR A 283 -10.86 12.22 -12.35
C TYR A 283 -10.03 11.38 -11.35
N PRO A 284 -9.81 11.87 -10.12
CA PRO A 284 -8.85 11.30 -9.17
C PRO A 284 -9.42 10.13 -8.34
N TYR A 285 -10.33 9.34 -8.90
CA TYR A 285 -10.93 8.19 -8.21
C TYR A 285 -10.86 6.91 -9.05
N SER A 286 -10.72 5.78 -8.36
CA SER A 286 -10.77 4.44 -8.94
C SER A 286 -12.18 3.85 -9.09
N ILE A 287 -13.21 4.62 -8.74
CA ILE A 287 -14.60 4.16 -8.75
C ILE A 287 -15.44 5.24 -9.39
N SER A 288 -16.15 4.87 -10.47
CA SER A 288 -17.10 5.71 -11.18
C SER A 288 -18.10 6.41 -10.26
N GLN A 289 -18.42 7.66 -10.60
CA GLN A 289 -19.41 8.47 -9.89
C GLN A 289 -20.25 9.25 -10.90
N PRO A 290 -21.54 9.48 -10.61
CA PRO A 290 -22.36 10.36 -11.44
C PRO A 290 -21.69 11.72 -11.63
N ALA A 291 -21.52 12.15 -12.88
CA ALA A 291 -20.79 13.37 -13.20
C ALA A 291 -21.43 14.60 -12.56
N LEU A 292 -22.77 14.67 -12.53
CA LEU A 292 -23.52 15.73 -11.86
C LEU A 292 -23.24 15.81 -10.35
N ASP A 293 -22.99 14.68 -9.67
CA ASP A 293 -22.65 14.68 -8.24
C ASP A 293 -21.24 15.26 -8.01
N VAL A 294 -20.31 14.98 -8.93
CA VAL A 294 -18.94 15.53 -8.88
C VAL A 294 -18.95 17.03 -9.14
N LEU A 295 -19.81 17.49 -10.04
CA LEU A 295 -19.92 18.89 -10.47
C LEU A 295 -20.85 19.74 -9.58
N GLN A 296 -21.46 19.15 -8.55
CA GLN A 296 -22.53 19.78 -7.77
C GLN A 296 -22.15 21.14 -7.18
N ASP A 297 -20.95 21.27 -6.61
CA ASP A 297 -20.49 22.53 -6.00
C ASP A 297 -20.46 23.67 -7.04
N LEU A 298 -19.94 23.40 -8.25
CA LEU A 298 -19.92 24.38 -9.36
C LEU A 298 -21.32 24.71 -9.88
N ILE A 299 -22.24 23.74 -9.85
CA ILE A 299 -23.64 23.93 -10.25
C ILE A 299 -24.36 24.82 -9.24
N ASP A 300 -24.16 24.60 -7.95
CA ASP A 300 -24.76 25.36 -6.85
C ASP A 300 -24.25 26.81 -6.81
N GLU A 301 -22.96 27.00 -7.10
CA GLU A 301 -22.32 28.30 -7.24
C GLU A 301 -22.73 29.04 -8.53
N GLY A 302 -23.30 28.32 -9.50
CA GLY A 302 -23.70 28.87 -10.80
C GLY A 302 -22.55 29.08 -11.78
N ALA A 303 -21.37 28.54 -11.49
CA ALA A 303 -20.17 28.64 -12.34
C ALA A 303 -20.13 27.58 -13.46
N PHE A 304 -20.82 26.44 -13.29
CA PHE A 304 -20.86 25.37 -14.30
C PHE A 304 -21.63 25.77 -15.56
N LEU A 305 -21.00 25.63 -16.74
CA LEU A 305 -21.65 25.85 -18.04
C LEU A 305 -21.85 24.54 -18.83
N LYS A 306 -20.77 23.78 -19.02
CA LYS A 306 -20.78 22.54 -19.80
C LYS A 306 -19.63 21.62 -19.38
N VAL A 307 -19.84 20.30 -19.41
CA VAL A 307 -18.73 19.32 -19.46
C VAL A 307 -18.82 18.46 -20.71
N GLN A 308 -17.69 17.97 -21.22
CA GLN A 308 -17.61 17.08 -22.38
C GLN A 308 -16.50 16.04 -22.21
N ASP A 309 -16.73 14.82 -22.70
CA ASP A 309 -15.71 13.76 -22.82
C ASP A 309 -15.03 13.78 -24.21
N GLU A 310 -14.06 12.90 -24.43
CA GLU A 310 -13.31 12.73 -25.67
C GLU A 310 -14.16 12.26 -26.85
N ASN A 311 -15.27 11.56 -26.58
CA ASN A 311 -16.25 11.12 -27.60
C ASN A 311 -17.25 12.22 -27.97
N GLY A 312 -17.18 13.37 -27.30
CA GLY A 312 -18.05 14.51 -27.52
C GLY A 312 -19.41 14.40 -26.81
N LEU A 313 -19.63 13.39 -25.97
CA LEU A 313 -20.77 13.34 -25.05
C LEU A 313 -20.64 14.49 -24.05
N TYR A 314 -21.76 15.03 -23.59
CA TYR A 314 -21.74 16.26 -22.81
C TYR A 314 -22.82 16.31 -21.74
N ILE A 315 -22.61 17.22 -20.79
CA ILE A 315 -23.63 17.68 -19.86
C ILE A 315 -23.76 19.20 -20.02
N VAL A 316 -24.97 19.67 -20.30
CA VAL A 316 -25.27 21.11 -20.46
C VAL A 316 -26.73 21.38 -20.08
N LYS A 317 -27.05 22.60 -19.63
CA LYS A 317 -28.45 23.02 -19.45
C LYS A 317 -29.13 23.26 -20.79
N ASN A 318 -30.30 22.66 -20.99
CA ASN A 318 -31.15 22.90 -22.14
C ASN A 318 -31.97 24.21 -21.99
N LEU A 319 -32.80 24.52 -22.98
CA LEU A 319 -33.62 25.75 -23.01
C LEU A 319 -34.65 25.85 -21.86
N LEU A 320 -34.96 24.73 -21.20
CA LEU A 320 -35.86 24.68 -20.03
C LEU A 320 -35.10 24.79 -18.71
N GLY A 321 -33.76 24.84 -18.75
CA GLY A 321 -32.89 24.87 -17.57
C GLY A 321 -32.62 23.50 -16.95
N GLU A 322 -33.05 22.42 -17.59
CA GLU A 322 -32.78 21.04 -17.17
C GLU A 322 -31.44 20.56 -17.75
N PHE A 323 -30.74 19.65 -17.06
CA PHE A 323 -29.50 19.07 -17.58
C PHE A 323 -29.79 17.97 -18.59
N ASP A 324 -29.26 18.14 -19.80
CA ASP A 324 -29.12 17.06 -20.77
C ASP A 324 -27.80 16.35 -20.45
N ASP A 325 -27.88 15.18 -19.81
CA ASP A 325 -26.73 14.37 -19.42
C ASP A 325 -26.53 13.19 -20.36
N LEU A 326 -25.50 13.27 -21.21
CA LEU A 326 -25.10 12.22 -22.14
C LEU A 326 -23.83 11.48 -21.70
N ILE A 327 -23.14 11.94 -20.65
CA ILE A 327 -21.93 11.31 -20.11
C ILE A 327 -22.34 10.26 -19.07
N GLY A 328 -23.29 10.60 -18.20
CA GLY A 328 -23.71 9.79 -17.06
C GLY A 328 -22.71 9.86 -15.91
N GLY A 329 -21.58 9.14 -16.04
CA GLY A 329 -20.58 8.99 -14.99
C GLY A 329 -19.20 9.50 -15.40
N PHE A 330 -18.45 10.01 -14.43
CA PHE A 330 -17.00 10.12 -14.58
C PHE A 330 -16.35 8.81 -14.21
N GLU A 331 -15.44 8.34 -15.07
CA GLU A 331 -14.82 7.01 -15.04
C GLU A 331 -13.32 7.12 -14.75
N GLU A 332 -12.73 6.06 -14.19
CA GLU A 332 -11.29 6.04 -13.92
C GLU A 332 -10.45 6.07 -15.20
N GLY A 333 -9.30 6.75 -15.16
CA GLY A 333 -8.43 6.89 -16.33
C GLY A 333 -8.85 7.98 -17.30
N GLU A 334 -10.06 8.53 -17.17
CA GLU A 334 -10.59 9.57 -18.04
C GLU A 334 -10.27 10.98 -17.53
N GLY A 335 -10.05 11.91 -18.46
CA GLY A 335 -10.09 13.35 -18.21
C GLY A 335 -11.38 13.95 -18.79
N TYR A 336 -11.70 15.19 -18.41
CA TYR A 336 -12.91 15.86 -18.91
C TYR A 336 -12.69 17.33 -19.26
N TYR A 337 -13.40 17.80 -20.28
CA TYR A 337 -13.44 19.21 -20.63
C TYR A 337 -14.51 19.94 -19.85
N LEU A 338 -14.10 20.84 -18.97
CA LEU A 338 -15.01 21.61 -18.15
C LEU A 338 -15.01 23.08 -18.56
N LEU A 339 -16.18 23.58 -18.98
CA LEU A 339 -16.44 24.98 -19.26
C LEU A 339 -17.07 25.65 -18.03
N VAL A 340 -16.41 26.68 -17.52
CA VAL A 340 -16.91 27.52 -16.41
C VAL A 340 -17.08 28.98 -16.82
N SER A 341 -17.96 29.71 -16.14
CA SER A 341 -18.31 31.10 -16.46
C SER A 341 -17.41 32.16 -15.82
N GLU A 342 -16.58 31.79 -14.86
CA GLU A 342 -15.64 32.66 -14.15
C GLU A 342 -14.53 31.82 -13.52
N ASP A 343 -13.43 32.46 -13.12
CA ASP A 343 -12.36 31.81 -12.36
C ASP A 343 -12.92 31.23 -11.05
N THR A 344 -12.70 29.94 -10.81
CA THR A 344 -13.21 29.19 -9.65
C THR A 344 -12.30 27.99 -9.35
N SER A 345 -12.78 27.01 -8.59
CA SER A 345 -12.08 25.75 -8.36
C SER A 345 -13.05 24.60 -8.15
N ILE A 346 -12.64 23.39 -8.52
CA ILE A 346 -13.35 22.15 -8.16
C ILE A 346 -12.55 21.41 -7.10
N THR A 347 -13.23 20.87 -6.08
CA THR A 347 -12.59 20.08 -5.02
C THR A 347 -13.11 18.65 -5.03
N PHE A 348 -12.19 17.71 -5.21
CA PHE A 348 -12.44 16.28 -5.11
C PHE A 348 -12.26 15.83 -3.65
N PRO A 349 -13.34 15.53 -2.90
CA PRO A 349 -13.24 15.19 -1.48
C PRO A 349 -12.63 13.81 -1.22
N GLY A 350 -11.82 13.72 -0.15
CA GLY A 350 -11.35 12.42 0.37
C GLY A 350 -12.47 11.57 1.03
N PRO A 351 -12.19 10.27 1.28
CA PRO A 351 -13.17 9.29 1.77
C PRO A 351 -13.87 9.68 3.10
N ASN A 352 -13.26 10.57 3.90
CA ASN A 352 -13.85 11.05 5.16
C ASN A 352 -15.02 12.03 4.98
N ARG A 353 -15.24 12.63 3.79
CA ARG A 353 -16.40 13.51 3.53
C ARG A 353 -17.63 12.78 2.98
N LYS A 354 -17.50 11.61 2.34
CA LYS A 354 -18.68 10.81 1.89
C LYS A 354 -19.60 10.44 3.07
N LYS A 355 -19.03 10.11 4.25
CA LYS A 355 -19.81 9.86 5.48
C LYS A 355 -20.53 11.10 6.05
N ALA A 356 -20.06 12.31 5.73
CA ALA A 356 -20.69 13.56 6.14
C ALA A 356 -21.79 13.99 5.13
N TYR A 357 -21.53 13.82 3.84
CA TYR A 357 -22.48 14.10 2.75
C TYR A 357 -23.69 13.15 2.75
N ILE A 358 -23.46 11.83 2.90
CA ILE A 358 -24.54 10.84 3.06
C ILE A 358 -25.38 11.15 4.31
N ARG A 359 -24.74 11.52 5.43
CA ARG A 359 -25.46 11.93 6.66
C ARG A 359 -26.29 13.20 6.46
N SER A 360 -25.82 14.17 5.67
CA SER A 360 -26.61 15.37 5.38
C SER A 360 -27.81 15.08 4.48
N LEU A 361 -27.68 14.16 3.51
CA LEU A 361 -28.80 13.74 2.66
C LEU A 361 -29.85 12.95 3.44
N GLU A 362 -29.45 12.10 4.39
CA GLU A 362 -30.37 11.37 5.27
C GLU A 362 -31.07 12.31 6.27
N HIS A 363 -30.36 13.31 6.80
CA HIS A 363 -30.94 14.30 7.71
C HIS A 363 -31.96 15.22 7.02
N ASN A 364 -31.75 15.54 5.74
CA ASN A 364 -32.67 16.36 4.95
C ASN A 364 -33.89 15.59 4.42
N LYS A 365 -33.85 14.25 4.39
CA LYS A 365 -35.03 13.39 4.10
C LYS A 365 -35.93 13.16 5.32
N GLN A 366 -35.49 13.56 6.51
CA GLN A 366 -36.24 13.41 7.78
C GLN A 366 -36.85 14.73 8.30
N LYS A 367 -36.75 15.82 7.53
CA LYS A 367 -37.51 17.06 7.72
C LYS A 367 -38.52 17.20 6.59
#